data_AF-A0A367J5J0-F1
#
_entry.id   AF-A0A367J5J0-F1
#
_cell.length_a   1.000
_cell.length_b   1.000
_cell.length_c   1.000
_cell.angle_alpha   90.00
_cell.angle_beta   90.00
_cell.angle_gamma   90.00
#
_symmetry.space_group_name_H-M   'P 1'
#
loop_
_entity.id
_entity.type
_entity.pdbx_description
1 polymer ?
#
loop_
_entity_poly.entity_id
_entity_poly.type
_entity_poly.pdbx_seq_one_letter_code
_entity_poly.pdbx_strand_id
1 'polypeptide(L)'
;MDEGSTPSSFDSSAMSTSSSFAPGDRILAVKSSVDGIGWNDLHRGTLQSFVEQRPNFIYAQQSAIIEGTSIYTAYANNVHLRLGQHLRRAVNVLLNTRQRIVDLRLVLSAQGMDDDEIKHRIRQDIILPAQIFKQVISQQPINMKQLPQEHIYTRALEAFQPVFDTYDEGYNFGQQGLYYDVKHNPVSHFKAIYQLSHLFERL
;
A
#
# COMPACT_ATOMS: atom_id res chain seq x y z
N MET A 1 14.12 26.88 -48.18
CA MET A 1 14.01 26.32 -49.54
C MET A 1 15.40 25.82 -49.91
N ASP A 2 15.71 24.54 -50.04
CA ASP A 2 15.06 23.24 -49.80
C ASP A 2 16.23 22.24 -49.73
N GLU A 3 16.28 21.40 -48.70
CA GLU A 3 16.00 19.95 -48.74
C GLU A 3 17.00 19.08 -49.53
N GLY A 4 17.50 18.05 -48.85
CA GLY A 4 18.37 17.01 -49.41
C GLY A 4 18.77 15.96 -48.38
N SER A 5 17.81 15.14 -47.97
CA SER A 5 17.87 14.02 -47.02
C SER A 5 18.82 12.88 -47.41
N THR A 6 19.42 12.18 -46.41
CA THR A 6 19.44 10.69 -46.25
C THR A 6 20.18 10.27 -44.95
N PRO A 7 19.98 9.05 -44.42
CA PRO A 7 19.66 8.83 -43.01
C PRO A 7 20.83 8.28 -42.16
N SER A 8 20.89 8.66 -40.88
CA SER A 8 21.75 7.99 -39.90
C SER A 8 21.15 6.64 -39.54
N SER A 9 21.80 5.57 -40.02
CA SER A 9 21.54 4.19 -39.63
C SER A 9 21.63 4.04 -38.10
N PHE A 10 20.51 3.69 -37.48
CA PHE A 10 20.51 3.13 -36.13
C PHE A 10 21.02 1.69 -36.22
N ASP A 11 22.31 1.49 -35.92
CA ASP A 11 22.84 0.14 -35.68
C ASP A 11 22.23 -0.42 -34.39
N SER A 12 21.14 -1.18 -34.55
CA SER A 12 20.61 -2.07 -33.54
C SER A 12 21.52 -3.29 -33.43
N SER A 13 22.65 -3.15 -32.73
CA SER A 13 23.39 -4.32 -32.26
C SER A 13 22.64 -4.95 -31.09
N ALA A 14 21.76 -5.90 -31.42
CA ALA A 14 21.29 -6.90 -30.47
C ALA A 14 22.52 -7.68 -29.97
N MET A 15 22.93 -7.46 -28.72
CA MET A 15 23.93 -8.32 -28.10
C MET A 15 23.36 -9.73 -28.02
N SER A 16 23.92 -10.62 -28.83
CA SER A 16 23.70 -12.06 -28.77
C SER A 16 24.11 -12.57 -27.39
N THR A 17 23.15 -13.03 -26.61
CA THR A 17 23.37 -13.78 -25.36
C THR A 17 23.56 -15.25 -25.70
N SER A 18 24.68 -15.57 -26.33
CA SER A 18 25.09 -16.95 -26.57
C SER A 18 26.53 -17.18 -26.08
N SER A 19 26.81 -16.80 -24.83
CA SER A 19 27.91 -17.40 -24.09
C SER A 19 27.34 -18.60 -23.30
N SER A 20 27.68 -19.80 -23.75
CA SER A 20 27.51 -20.99 -22.91
C SER A 20 28.46 -20.87 -21.72
N PHE A 21 27.93 -20.46 -20.57
CA PHE A 21 28.68 -20.49 -19.33
C PHE A 21 29.12 -21.93 -19.04
N ALA A 22 30.41 -22.12 -18.77
CA ALA A 22 30.91 -23.38 -18.24
C ALA A 22 30.14 -23.74 -16.94
N PRO A 23 29.98 -25.02 -16.59
CA PRO A 23 29.14 -25.45 -15.48
C PRO A 23 29.49 -24.85 -14.10
N GLY A 24 30.62 -24.15 -13.97
CA GLY A 24 31.08 -23.50 -12.73
C GLY A 24 30.70 -22.03 -12.53
N ASP A 25 30.22 -21.31 -13.55
CA ASP A 25 30.08 -19.83 -13.50
C ASP A 25 28.65 -19.32 -13.27
N ARG A 26 27.73 -20.21 -12.88
CA ARG A 26 26.36 -19.80 -12.55
C ARG A 26 26.27 -19.42 -11.08
N ILE A 27 26.18 -18.12 -10.79
CA ILE A 27 25.70 -17.65 -9.48
C ILE A 27 24.24 -18.12 -9.35
N LEU A 28 24.04 -19.21 -8.60
CA LEU A 28 22.72 -19.68 -8.23
C LEU A 28 22.14 -18.69 -7.22
N ALA A 29 21.13 -17.94 -7.62
CA ALA A 29 20.33 -17.12 -6.72
C ALA A 29 19.61 -18.04 -5.72
N VAL A 30 20.18 -18.19 -4.53
CA VAL A 30 19.52 -18.86 -3.40
C VAL A 30 18.57 -17.86 -2.78
N LYS A 31 17.26 -18.10 -2.93
CA LYS A 31 16.22 -17.37 -2.18
C LYS A 31 16.41 -17.64 -0.69
N SER A 32 16.85 -16.64 0.06
CA SER A 32 16.98 -16.72 1.52
C SER A 32 15.70 -16.23 2.20
N SER A 33 15.04 -17.14 2.90
CA SER A 33 14.25 -16.81 4.10
C SER A 33 15.00 -17.46 5.26
N VAL A 34 15.38 -16.67 6.25
CA VAL A 34 16.22 -17.12 7.37
C VAL A 34 15.43 -17.99 8.36
N ASP A 35 14.10 -18.05 8.26
CA ASP A 35 13.25 -18.73 9.25
C ASP A 35 12.37 -19.86 8.70
N GLY A 36 12.67 -20.44 7.53
CA GLY A 36 11.81 -21.51 7.00
C GLY A 36 12.47 -22.49 6.07
N ILE A 37 12.37 -23.77 6.45
CA ILE A 37 12.45 -24.99 5.63
C ILE A 37 13.84 -25.63 5.59
N GLY A 38 13.86 -26.93 5.94
CA GLY A 38 15.04 -27.77 6.19
C GLY A 38 16.17 -27.63 5.18
N TRP A 39 17.33 -27.23 5.70
CA TRP A 39 18.58 -27.22 4.96
C TRP A 39 18.94 -28.66 4.61
N ASN A 40 19.07 -28.95 3.32
CA ASN A 40 19.56 -30.22 2.83
C ASN A 40 21.02 -30.40 3.31
N ASP A 41 21.30 -31.43 4.13
CA ASP A 41 22.64 -31.70 4.68
C ASP A 41 23.73 -31.78 3.60
N LEU A 42 23.34 -32.06 2.36
CA LEU A 42 24.18 -32.03 1.17
C LEU A 42 24.96 -30.71 0.99
N HIS A 43 24.39 -29.56 1.39
CA HIS A 43 25.01 -28.25 1.17
C HIS A 43 25.69 -27.67 2.41
N ARG A 44 25.54 -28.31 3.58
CA ARG A 44 26.10 -27.85 4.86
C ARG A 44 27.62 -27.70 4.79
N GLY A 45 28.32 -28.71 4.25
CA GLY A 45 29.79 -28.70 4.13
C GLY A 45 30.30 -27.60 3.19
N THR A 46 29.62 -27.37 2.07
CA THR A 46 29.98 -26.30 1.12
C THR A 46 29.78 -24.92 1.73
N LEU A 47 28.68 -24.71 2.45
CA LEU A 47 28.41 -23.44 3.13
C LEU A 47 29.41 -23.17 4.26
N GLN A 48 29.73 -24.21 5.04
CA GLN A 48 30.72 -24.11 6.11
C GLN A 48 32.11 -23.79 5.54
N SER A 49 32.53 -24.46 4.46
CA SER A 49 33.76 -24.14 3.73
C SER A 49 33.75 -22.71 3.17
N PHE A 50 32.60 -22.20 2.74
CA PHE A 50 32.47 -20.84 2.20
C PHE A 50 32.56 -19.76 3.29
N VAL A 51 32.06 -20.04 4.49
CA VAL A 51 32.19 -19.17 5.67
C VAL A 51 33.62 -19.20 6.21
N GLU A 52 34.25 -20.37 6.28
CA GLU A 52 35.62 -20.57 6.76
C GLU A 52 36.67 -19.95 5.82
N GLN A 53 36.41 -19.93 4.50
CA GLN A 53 37.32 -19.32 3.52
C GLN A 53 37.19 -17.80 3.39
N ARG A 54 36.39 -17.14 4.24
CA ARG A 54 36.14 -15.68 4.26
C ARG A 54 36.44 -15.00 2.92
N PRO A 55 35.63 -15.23 1.88
CA PRO A 55 35.77 -14.47 0.64
C PRO A 55 35.71 -13.00 1.02
N ASN A 56 36.78 -12.27 0.72
CA ASN A 56 36.81 -10.85 0.97
C ASN A 56 35.87 -10.20 -0.03
N PHE A 57 34.59 -10.15 0.31
CA PHE A 57 33.57 -9.53 -0.51
C PHE A 57 33.82 -8.03 -0.49
N ILE A 58 34.66 -7.57 -1.42
CA ILE A 58 35.07 -6.17 -1.58
C ILE A 58 33.85 -5.23 -1.60
N TYR A 59 32.69 -5.74 -2.06
CA TYR A 59 31.44 -5.01 -2.18
C TYR A 59 30.28 -5.52 -1.33
N ALA A 60 30.48 -6.43 -0.35
CA ALA A 60 29.38 -7.00 0.44
C ALA A 60 28.48 -5.92 1.08
N GLN A 61 29.08 -4.85 1.60
CA GLN A 61 28.34 -3.73 2.18
C GLN A 61 27.51 -3.00 1.13
N GLN A 62 28.06 -2.77 -0.07
CA GLN A 62 27.34 -2.11 -1.16
C GLN A 62 26.18 -2.98 -1.67
N SER A 63 26.41 -4.28 -1.83
CA SER A 63 25.36 -5.24 -2.20
C SER A 63 24.24 -5.26 -1.17
N ALA A 64 24.55 -5.27 0.13
CA ALA A 64 23.56 -5.21 1.19
C ALA A 64 22.76 -3.89 1.18
N ILE A 65 23.40 -2.75 0.92
CA ILE A 65 22.74 -1.45 0.81
C ILE A 65 21.80 -1.40 -0.40
N ILE A 66 22.24 -1.89 -1.56
CA ILE A 66 21.43 -1.92 -2.78
C ILE A 66 20.20 -2.80 -2.57
N GLU A 67 20.39 -4.00 -2.03
CA GLU A 67 19.28 -4.93 -1.76
C GLU A 67 18.30 -4.35 -0.73
N GLY A 68 18.83 -3.78 0.37
CA GLY A 68 18.01 -3.10 1.37
C GLY A 68 17.21 -1.94 0.79
N THR A 69 17.82 -1.14 -0.11
CA THR A 69 17.15 -0.04 -0.79
C THR A 69 16.07 -0.53 -1.75
N SER A 70 16.32 -1.62 -2.47
CA SER A 70 15.36 -2.26 -3.37
C SER A 70 14.13 -2.74 -2.60
N ILE A 71 14.33 -3.47 -1.50
CA ILE A 71 13.26 -3.97 -0.62
C ILE A 71 12.46 -2.80 -0.06
N TYR A 72 13.13 -1.80 0.52
CA TYR A 72 12.48 -0.62 1.06
C TYR A 72 11.64 0.12 0.01
N THR A 73 12.19 0.32 -1.19
CA THR A 73 11.52 1.04 -2.28
C THR A 73 10.27 0.29 -2.75
N ALA A 74 10.38 -1.01 -2.99
CA ALA A 74 9.24 -1.83 -3.39
C ALA A 74 8.13 -1.80 -2.33
N TYR A 75 8.51 -1.87 -1.06
CA TYR A 75 7.57 -1.89 0.05
C TYR A 75 6.92 -0.51 0.28
N ALA A 76 7.69 0.57 0.28
CA ALA A 76 7.17 1.94 0.39
C ALA A 76 6.20 2.29 -0.75
N ASN A 77 6.51 1.87 -1.99
CA ASN A 77 5.61 2.01 -3.12
C ASN A 77 4.32 1.22 -2.92
N ASN A 78 4.39 0.02 -2.34
CA ASN A 78 3.20 -0.78 -2.04
C ASN A 78 2.31 -0.12 -0.99
N VAL A 79 2.90 0.38 0.10
CA VAL A 79 2.20 1.15 1.15
C VAL A 79 1.51 2.37 0.56
N HIS A 80 2.23 3.15 -0.26
CA HIS A 80 1.67 4.29 -0.98
C HIS A 80 0.48 3.93 -1.86
N LEU A 81 0.55 2.83 -2.60
CA LEU A 81 -0.53 2.40 -3.48
C LEU A 81 -1.75 1.85 -2.73
N ARG A 82 -1.54 1.18 -1.58
CA ARG A 82 -2.55 0.34 -0.95
C ARG A 82 -3.17 0.91 0.32
N LEU A 83 -2.46 1.74 1.08
CA LEU A 83 -2.99 2.29 2.34
C LEU A 83 -4.35 2.95 2.13
N GLY A 84 -4.46 3.82 1.12
CA GLY A 84 -5.71 4.51 0.83
C GLY A 84 -6.84 3.58 0.38
N GLN A 85 -6.53 2.50 -0.34
CA GLN A 85 -7.53 1.52 -0.75
C GLN A 85 -8.04 0.74 0.46
N HIS A 86 -7.13 0.32 1.34
CA HIS A 86 -7.46 -0.37 2.58
C HIS A 86 -8.28 0.51 3.51
N LEU A 87 -7.87 1.77 3.71
CA LEU A 87 -8.61 2.72 4.54
C LEU A 87 -10.04 2.91 4.02
N ARG A 88 -10.20 3.16 2.71
CA ARG A 88 -11.54 3.28 2.09
C ARG A 88 -12.39 2.03 2.26
N ARG A 89 -11.79 0.83 2.16
CA ARG A 89 -12.50 -0.43 2.35
C ARG A 89 -12.97 -0.55 3.80
N ALA A 90 -12.10 -0.33 4.78
CA ALA A 90 -12.45 -0.37 6.20
C ALA A 90 -13.57 0.63 6.53
N VAL A 91 -13.49 1.86 6.00
CA VAL A 91 -14.54 2.88 6.18
C VAL A 91 -15.87 2.40 5.63
N ASN A 92 -15.90 1.86 4.42
CA ASN A 92 -17.15 1.39 3.81
C ASN A 92 -17.79 0.23 4.61
N VAL A 93 -16.98 -0.64 5.20
CA VAL A 93 -17.43 -1.75 6.05
C VAL A 93 -17.99 -1.21 7.36
N LEU A 94 -17.24 -0.37 8.07
CA LEU A 94 -17.66 0.24 9.34
C LEU A 94 -18.94 1.08 9.22
N LEU A 95 -19.06 1.85 8.13
CA LEU A 95 -20.25 2.66 7.88
C LEU A 95 -21.42 1.84 7.31
N ASN A 96 -21.22 0.53 7.09
CA ASN A 96 -22.17 -0.40 6.49
C ASN A 96 -22.89 0.18 5.26
N THR A 97 -22.13 0.89 4.41
CA THR A 97 -22.71 1.79 3.39
C THR A 97 -23.58 1.03 2.41
N ARG A 98 -23.16 -0.18 2.01
CA ARG A 98 -23.91 -1.00 1.04
C ARG A 98 -25.27 -1.43 1.59
N GLN A 99 -25.30 -1.93 2.83
CA GLN A 99 -26.55 -2.39 3.42
C GLN A 99 -27.51 -1.23 3.67
N ARG A 100 -27.01 -0.11 4.22
CA ARG A 100 -27.81 1.11 4.41
C ARG A 100 -28.46 1.60 3.12
N ILE A 101 -27.75 1.52 1.99
CA ILE A 101 -28.30 1.89 0.67
C ILE A 101 -29.45 0.96 0.28
N VAL A 102 -29.28 -0.36 0.49
CA VAL A 102 -30.32 -1.35 0.18
C VAL A 102 -31.54 -1.13 1.08
N ASP A 103 -31.34 -1.00 2.38
CA ASP A 103 -32.43 -0.81 3.36
C ASP A 103 -33.20 0.48 3.09
N LEU A 104 -32.49 1.59 2.85
CA LEU A 104 -33.12 2.87 2.55
C LEU A 104 -33.89 2.80 1.24
N ARG A 105 -33.34 2.18 0.19
CA ARG A 105 -34.04 2.00 -1.07
C ARG A 105 -35.33 1.21 -0.88
N LEU A 106 -35.31 0.11 -0.12
CA LEU A 106 -36.51 -0.69 0.16
C LEU A 106 -37.61 0.13 0.85
N VAL A 107 -37.22 0.92 1.87
CA VAL A 107 -38.17 1.79 2.61
C VAL A 107 -38.77 2.85 1.69
N LEU A 108 -37.95 3.54 0.89
CA LEU A 108 -38.44 4.61 0.02
C LEU A 108 -39.28 4.07 -1.15
N SER A 109 -38.92 2.92 -1.71
CA SER A 109 -39.75 2.25 -2.72
C SER A 109 -41.12 1.83 -2.16
N ALA A 110 -41.18 1.36 -0.90
CA ALA A 110 -42.44 1.04 -0.24
C ALA A 110 -43.32 2.28 0.02
N GLN A 111 -42.72 3.48 0.06
CA GLN A 111 -43.42 4.76 0.14
C GLN A 111 -43.92 5.26 -1.22
N GLY A 112 -43.63 4.56 -2.31
CA GLY A 112 -44.07 4.93 -3.66
C GLY A 112 -43.27 6.08 -4.29
N MET A 113 -42.11 6.42 -3.75
CA MET A 113 -41.21 7.40 -4.36
C MET A 113 -40.66 6.90 -5.69
N ASP A 114 -40.42 7.84 -6.62
CA ASP A 114 -39.77 7.52 -7.90
C ASP A 114 -38.26 7.28 -7.74
N ASP A 115 -37.67 6.65 -8.75
CA ASP A 115 -36.27 6.23 -8.74
C ASP A 115 -35.26 7.39 -8.63
N ASP A 116 -35.57 8.56 -9.18
CA ASP A 116 -34.66 9.71 -9.14
C ASP A 116 -34.71 10.40 -7.79
N GLU A 117 -35.89 10.48 -7.17
CA GLU A 117 -36.01 10.94 -5.79
C GLU A 117 -35.31 9.98 -4.81
N ILE A 118 -35.44 8.66 -5.02
CA ILE A 118 -34.71 7.63 -4.23
C ILE A 118 -33.19 7.82 -4.38
N LYS A 119 -32.68 7.99 -5.60
CA LYS A 119 -31.24 8.23 -5.83
C LYS A 119 -30.77 9.51 -5.14
N HIS A 120 -31.56 10.57 -5.20
CA HIS A 120 -31.24 11.84 -4.54
C HIS A 120 -31.14 11.64 -3.03
N ARG A 121 -32.11 10.95 -2.42
CA ARG A 121 -32.14 10.70 -0.98
C ARG A 121 -30.98 9.84 -0.50
N ILE A 122 -30.68 8.74 -1.21
CA ILE A 122 -29.50 7.90 -0.94
C ILE A 122 -28.20 8.74 -1.00
N ARG A 123 -28.11 9.65 -1.96
CA ARG A 123 -26.94 10.51 -2.10
C ARG A 123 -26.77 11.43 -0.89
N GLN A 124 -27.86 12.07 -0.44
CA GLN A 124 -27.84 13.00 0.69
C GLN A 124 -27.64 12.29 2.03
N ASP A 125 -28.33 11.19 2.25
CA ASP A 125 -28.43 10.58 3.59
C ASP A 125 -27.30 9.59 3.87
N ILE A 126 -26.62 9.09 2.83
CA ILE A 126 -25.60 8.04 2.99
C ILE A 126 -24.29 8.41 2.30
N ILE A 127 -24.34 8.73 0.99
CA ILE A 127 -23.11 8.89 0.20
C ILE A 127 -22.34 10.14 0.63
N LEU A 128 -22.99 11.29 0.71
CA LEU A 128 -22.35 12.56 1.07
C LEU A 128 -21.77 12.53 2.49
N PRO A 129 -22.51 12.11 3.54
CA PRO A 129 -21.96 11.92 4.88
C PRO A 129 -20.74 10.97 4.92
N ALA A 130 -20.78 9.85 4.18
CA ALA A 130 -19.64 8.93 4.09
C ALA A 130 -18.43 9.55 3.38
N GLN A 131 -18.65 10.43 2.39
CA GLN A 131 -17.58 11.18 1.72
C GLN A 131 -16.96 12.23 2.65
N ILE A 132 -17.80 12.99 3.38
CA ILE A 132 -17.35 13.96 4.39
C ILE A 132 -16.49 13.24 5.44
N PHE A 133 -16.96 12.10 5.95
CA PHE A 133 -16.20 11.30 6.90
C PHE A 133 -14.82 10.92 6.35
N LYS A 134 -14.74 10.37 5.14
CA LYS A 134 -13.46 10.00 4.48
C LYS A 134 -12.51 11.17 4.31
N GLN A 135 -13.05 12.36 4.05
CA GLN A 135 -12.26 13.58 3.90
C GLN A 135 -11.73 14.05 5.26
N VAL A 136 -12.58 14.08 6.29
CA VAL A 136 -12.22 14.54 7.63
C VAL A 136 -11.14 13.64 8.24
N ILE A 137 -11.29 12.31 8.15
CA ILE A 137 -10.30 11.37 8.71
C ILE A 137 -8.98 11.32 7.95
N SER A 138 -8.92 11.92 6.76
CA SER A 138 -7.68 12.00 5.97
C SER A 138 -6.82 13.20 6.33
N GLN A 139 -7.33 14.08 7.19
CA GLN A 139 -6.65 15.27 7.68
C GLN A 139 -6.07 14.99 9.07
N GLN A 140 -5.01 15.72 9.41
CA GLN A 140 -4.48 15.78 10.77
C GLN A 140 -4.19 17.25 11.10
N PRO A 141 -4.67 17.76 12.25
CA PRO A 141 -5.57 17.09 13.20
C PRO A 141 -6.97 16.82 12.62
N ILE A 142 -7.64 15.76 13.10
CA ILE A 142 -9.01 15.43 12.70
C ILE A 142 -9.96 16.50 13.25
N ASN A 143 -10.64 17.23 12.36
CA ASN A 143 -11.61 18.24 12.75
C ASN A 143 -12.96 17.60 13.12
N MET A 144 -13.13 17.27 14.41
CA MET A 144 -14.35 16.66 14.95
C MET A 144 -15.63 17.44 14.64
N LYS A 145 -15.53 18.77 14.47
CA LYS A 145 -16.70 19.63 14.18
C LYS A 145 -17.28 19.39 12.77
N GLN A 146 -16.49 18.82 11.88
CA GLN A 146 -16.90 18.52 10.50
C GLN A 146 -17.43 17.09 10.33
N LEU A 147 -17.39 16.26 11.39
CA LEU A 147 -17.95 14.92 11.32
C LEU A 147 -19.49 14.97 11.28
N PRO A 148 -20.13 14.11 10.47
CA PRO A 148 -21.58 13.95 10.54
C PRO A 148 -22.00 13.48 11.94
N GLN A 149 -23.14 13.98 12.41
CA GLN A 149 -23.58 13.83 13.82
C GLN A 149 -24.13 12.44 14.16
N GLU A 150 -24.27 11.53 13.19
CA GLU A 150 -24.78 10.18 13.47
C GLU A 150 -23.76 9.33 14.24
N HIS A 151 -24.24 8.57 15.24
CA HIS A 151 -23.40 7.73 16.09
C HIS A 151 -22.53 6.71 15.33
N ILE A 152 -22.93 6.30 14.12
CA ILE A 152 -22.14 5.38 13.29
C ILE A 152 -20.78 5.96 12.91
N TYR A 153 -20.69 7.29 12.72
CA TYR A 153 -19.42 7.96 12.39
C TYR A 153 -18.51 8.06 13.61
N THR A 154 -19.08 8.32 14.80
CA THR A 154 -18.33 8.30 16.06
C THR A 154 -17.72 6.92 16.31
N ARG A 155 -18.52 5.85 16.20
CA ARG A 155 -18.01 4.47 16.38
C ARG A 155 -16.97 4.10 15.33
N ALA A 156 -17.16 4.51 14.07
CA ALA A 156 -16.18 4.28 13.03
C ALA A 156 -14.86 4.99 13.34
N LEU A 157 -14.92 6.22 13.86
CA LEU A 157 -13.74 6.97 14.28
C LEU A 157 -13.01 6.29 15.44
N GLU A 158 -13.73 5.87 16.48
CA GLU A 158 -13.18 5.12 17.61
C GLU A 158 -12.46 3.84 17.15
N ALA A 159 -13.03 3.13 16.17
CA ALA A 159 -12.42 1.94 15.60
C ALA A 159 -11.11 2.25 14.83
N PHE A 160 -11.00 3.44 14.23
CA PHE A 160 -9.78 3.89 13.55
C PHE A 160 -8.75 4.55 14.49
N GLN A 161 -9.10 4.84 15.74
CA GLN A 161 -8.21 5.50 16.71
C GLN A 161 -6.80 4.87 16.74
N PRO A 162 -6.63 3.53 16.81
CA PRO A 162 -5.29 2.92 16.83
C PRO A 162 -4.48 3.17 15.55
N VAL A 163 -5.13 3.41 14.41
CA VAL A 163 -4.46 3.75 13.14
C VAL A 163 -3.94 5.18 13.20
N PHE A 164 -4.72 6.12 13.74
CA PHE A 164 -4.33 7.52 13.87
C PHE A 164 -3.27 7.75 14.95
N ASP A 165 -3.32 6.99 16.04
CA ASP A 165 -2.34 7.05 17.14
C ASP A 165 -0.93 6.60 16.71
N THR A 166 -0.76 6.11 15.48
CA THR A 166 0.56 5.78 14.91
C THR A 166 1.37 7.00 14.49
N TYR A 167 0.73 8.16 14.40
CA TYR A 167 1.33 9.44 14.02
C TYR A 167 1.56 10.30 15.27
N ASP A 168 2.70 10.99 15.34
CA ASP A 168 3.03 11.85 16.47
C ASP A 168 2.02 12.99 16.66
N GLU A 169 1.84 13.44 17.90
CA GLU A 169 1.01 14.61 18.22
C GLU A 169 1.56 15.85 17.49
N GLY A 170 0.74 16.43 16.60
CA GLY A 170 1.13 17.58 15.78
C GLY A 170 1.74 17.22 14.42
N TYR A 171 1.82 15.94 14.06
CA TYR A 171 2.10 15.56 12.67
C TYR A 171 1.00 16.10 11.77
N ASN A 172 1.36 16.90 10.78
CA ASN A 172 0.42 17.42 9.80
C ASN A 172 0.66 16.70 8.48
N PHE A 173 -0.36 16.01 7.98
CA PHE A 173 -0.29 15.45 6.65
C PHE A 173 -0.05 16.56 5.62
N GLY A 174 0.77 16.27 4.60
CA GLY A 174 0.92 17.14 3.44
C GLY A 174 -0.41 17.41 2.71
N GLN A 175 -0.38 18.24 1.66
CA GLN A 175 -1.59 18.69 0.94
C GLN A 175 -2.54 17.58 0.47
N GLN A 176 -2.07 16.34 0.36
CA GLN A 176 -2.85 15.19 -0.08
C GLN A 176 -3.35 14.29 1.08
N GLY A 177 -3.12 14.69 2.34
CA GLY A 177 -3.61 13.96 3.51
C GLY A 177 -2.91 12.62 3.75
N LEU A 178 -3.46 11.85 4.69
CA LEU A 178 -3.04 10.49 5.06
C LEU A 178 -2.84 9.54 3.86
N TYR A 179 -3.58 9.78 2.77
CA TYR A 179 -3.59 8.91 1.60
C TYR A 179 -2.29 8.88 0.81
N TYR A 180 -1.46 9.93 0.88
CA TYR A 180 -0.32 10.09 -0.03
C TYR A 180 0.97 10.52 0.67
N ASP A 181 0.97 10.65 2.00
CA ASP A 181 2.09 11.21 2.77
C ASP A 181 3.17 10.19 3.18
N VAL A 182 3.12 8.98 2.61
CA VAL A 182 4.01 7.84 2.92
C VAL A 182 5.49 8.20 2.80
N LYS A 183 5.85 9.12 1.89
CA LYS A 183 7.24 9.52 1.65
C LYS A 183 7.84 10.36 2.79
N HIS A 184 7.02 11.13 3.52
CA HIS A 184 7.51 12.02 4.57
C HIS A 184 7.68 11.30 5.91
N ASN A 185 6.84 10.29 6.20
CA ASN A 185 6.95 9.50 7.42
C ASN A 185 6.64 8.00 7.16
N PRO A 186 7.56 7.28 6.51
CA PRO A 186 7.34 5.89 6.12
C PRO A 186 7.09 4.97 7.33
N VAL A 187 7.80 5.21 8.45
CA VAL A 187 7.67 4.42 9.69
C VAL A 187 6.25 4.47 10.24
N SER A 188 5.66 5.66 10.34
CA SER A 188 4.29 5.81 10.86
C SER A 188 3.27 5.19 9.90
N HIS A 189 3.47 5.32 8.59
CA HIS A 189 2.60 4.67 7.61
C HIS A 189 2.71 3.14 7.63
N PHE A 190 3.87 2.57 7.96
CA PHE A 190 3.99 1.13 8.20
C PHE A 190 3.18 0.69 9.41
N LYS A 191 3.31 1.41 10.53
CA LYS A 191 2.51 1.15 11.73
C LYS A 191 1.02 1.30 11.43
N ALA A 192 0.62 2.31 10.67
CA ALA A 192 -0.77 2.54 10.28
C ALA A 192 -1.34 1.37 9.46
N ILE A 193 -0.60 0.85 8.48
CA ILE A 193 -1.02 -0.35 7.72
C ILE A 193 -1.15 -1.56 8.64
N TYR A 194 -0.21 -1.76 9.56
CA TYR A 194 -0.27 -2.87 10.52
C TYR A 194 -1.51 -2.78 11.42
N GLN A 195 -1.82 -1.59 11.95
CA GLN A 195 -3.03 -1.36 12.74
C GLN A 195 -4.29 -1.55 11.89
N LEU A 196 -4.25 -1.17 10.62
CA LEU A 196 -5.36 -1.37 9.70
C LEU A 196 -5.60 -2.86 9.40
N SER A 197 -4.56 -3.70 9.33
CA SER A 197 -4.74 -5.15 9.25
C SER A 197 -5.42 -5.72 10.50
N HIS A 198 -5.03 -5.27 11.69
CA HIS A 198 -5.71 -5.65 12.95
C HIS A 198 -7.18 -5.21 12.98
N LEU A 199 -7.48 -4.04 12.43
CA LEU A 199 -8.86 -3.60 12.30
C LEU A 199 -9.65 -4.56 11.40
N PHE A 200 -9.10 -4.99 10.27
CA PHE A 200 -9.78 -5.95 9.39
C PHE A 200 -10.06 -7.31 10.03
N GLU A 201 -9.25 -7.77 10.97
CA GLU A 201 -9.53 -9.02 11.71
C GLU A 201 -10.75 -8.89 12.64
N ARG A 202 -11.16 -7.67 12.98
CA ARG A 202 -12.27 -7.36 13.87
C ARG A 202 -13.55 -6.94 13.14
N LEU A 203 -13.50 -6.78 11.81
CA LEU A 203 -14.61 -6.36 10.93
C LEU A 203 -15.24 -7.56 10.23
#